data_AF-A0A7Y2D414-F1
#
_entry.id   AF-A0A7Y2D414-F1
#
_cell.length_a   1.000
_cell.length_b   1.000
_cell.length_c   1.000
_cell.angle_alpha   90.00
_cell.angle_beta   90.00
_cell.angle_gamma   90.00
#
_symmetry.space_group_name_H-M   'P 1'
#
loop_
_entity.id
_entity.type
_entity.pdbx_description
1 polymer ?
#
loop_
_entity_poly.entity_id
_entity_poly.type
_entity_poly.pdbx_seq_one_letter_code
_entity_poly.pdbx_strand_id
1 'polypeptide(L)'
;MGNEINKQRDEFRRRFIAVCGTSNARVISEYLGISYQAAKNYLNGRLPESKVLIRIAEKTPCSLHWLLTGEGEKYVDFKSKSEAELLATVLSDLADTKTLRKMFEVLSEEQIRLASGRVEESSASSPRILKIRKDTIHEEKKSESHSFRTSKKSR
;
A
#
# COMPACT_ATOMS: atom_id res chain seq x y z
N MET A 1 18.55 -37.43 -16.19
CA MET A 1 18.49 -35.94 -16.22
C MET A 1 17.18 -35.37 -16.78
N GLY A 2 16.46 -36.05 -17.70
CA GLY A 2 15.23 -35.48 -18.29
C GLY A 2 14.06 -35.24 -17.32
N ASN A 3 13.97 -35.98 -16.21
CA ASN A 3 12.87 -35.84 -15.26
C ASN A 3 12.94 -34.51 -14.48
N GLU A 4 14.15 -34.08 -14.11
CA GLU A 4 14.36 -32.84 -13.33
C GLU A 4 14.04 -31.59 -14.14
N ILE A 5 14.41 -31.56 -15.43
CA ILE A 5 14.12 -30.43 -16.32
C ILE A 5 12.61 -30.26 -16.52
N ASN A 6 11.88 -31.36 -16.68
CA ASN A 6 10.41 -31.30 -16.83
C ASN A 6 9.74 -30.80 -15.56
N LYS A 7 10.21 -31.26 -14.40
CA LYS A 7 9.74 -30.78 -13.10
C LYS A 7 9.93 -29.26 -12.95
N GLN A 8 11.12 -28.74 -13.26
CA GLN A 8 11.39 -27.29 -13.19
C GLN A 8 10.49 -26.48 -14.12
N ARG A 9 10.24 -26.99 -15.35
CA ARG A 9 9.34 -26.34 -16.32
C ARG A 9 7.90 -26.30 -15.82
N ASP A 10 7.41 -27.39 -15.22
CA ASP A 10 6.08 -27.46 -14.65
C ASP A 10 5.91 -26.57 -13.43
N GLU A 11 6.93 -26.51 -12.58
CA GLU A 11 6.96 -25.61 -11.42
C GLU A 11 6.95 -24.14 -11.83
N PHE A 12 7.81 -23.75 -12.77
CA PHE A 12 7.79 -22.40 -13.34
C PHE A 12 6.42 -22.07 -13.94
N ARG A 13 5.85 -22.98 -14.74
CA ARG A 13 4.52 -22.80 -15.34
C ARG A 13 3.45 -22.54 -14.29
N ARG A 14 3.43 -23.32 -13.20
CA ARG A 14 2.47 -23.13 -12.09
C ARG A 14 2.61 -21.76 -11.46
N ARG A 15 3.84 -21.33 -11.19
CA ARG A 15 4.10 -19.99 -10.63
C ARG A 15 3.70 -18.89 -11.60
N PHE A 16 4.02 -19.03 -12.89
CA PHE A 16 3.63 -18.07 -13.93
C PHE A 16 2.12 -17.90 -14.02
N ILE A 17 1.35 -18.99 -14.01
CA ILE A 17 -0.13 -18.94 -13.95
C ILE A 17 -0.59 -18.24 -12.66
N ALA A 18 0.04 -18.51 -11.52
CA ALA A 18 -0.29 -17.88 -10.24
C ALA A 18 0.04 -16.38 -10.18
N VAL A 19 0.97 -15.90 -11.01
CA VAL A 19 1.29 -14.48 -11.17
C VAL A 19 0.30 -13.79 -12.10
N CYS A 20 -0.02 -14.43 -13.23
CA CYS A 20 -0.96 -13.87 -14.20
C CYS A 20 -2.44 -14.04 -13.80
N GLY A 21 -2.75 -14.88 -12.82
CA GLY A 21 -4.12 -15.19 -12.39
C GLY A 21 -4.94 -15.98 -13.40
N THR A 22 -4.34 -16.43 -14.50
CA THR A 22 -5.02 -17.17 -15.57
C THR A 22 -4.04 -18.03 -16.36
N SER A 23 -4.55 -19.07 -17.01
CA SER A 23 -3.81 -19.87 -18.01
C SER A 23 -4.20 -19.51 -19.44
N ASN A 24 -5.02 -18.47 -19.66
CA ASN A 24 -5.44 -18.05 -20.99
C ASN A 24 -4.36 -17.18 -21.65
N ALA A 25 -3.71 -17.74 -22.69
CA ALA A 25 -2.62 -17.07 -23.41
C ALA A 25 -3.02 -15.72 -24.02
N ARG A 26 -4.27 -15.54 -24.45
CA ARG A 26 -4.73 -14.26 -25.02
C ARG A 26 -4.77 -13.18 -23.96
N VAL A 27 -5.38 -13.48 -22.81
CA VAL A 27 -5.46 -12.56 -21.66
C VAL A 27 -4.06 -12.19 -21.19
N ILE A 28 -3.15 -13.17 -21.08
CA ILE A 28 -1.75 -12.93 -20.71
C ILE A 28 -1.04 -12.03 -21.73
N SER A 29 -1.26 -12.27 -23.02
CA SER A 29 -0.63 -11.48 -24.09
C SER A 29 -1.05 -10.01 -24.03
N GLU A 30 -2.34 -9.76 -23.81
CA GLU A 30 -2.91 -8.42 -23.71
C GLU A 30 -2.43 -7.73 -22.41
N TYR A 31 -2.45 -8.46 -21.28
CA TYR A 31 -2.04 -7.95 -19.98
C TYR A 31 -0.56 -7.52 -19.94
N LEU A 32 0.34 -8.35 -20.46
CA LEU A 32 1.79 -8.13 -20.46
C LEU A 32 2.31 -7.42 -21.73
N GLY A 33 1.44 -7.17 -22.72
CA GLY A 33 1.81 -6.55 -24.00
C GLY A 33 2.83 -7.38 -24.81
N ILE A 34 2.73 -8.71 -24.77
CA ILE A 34 3.61 -9.65 -25.48
C ILE A 34 2.85 -10.34 -26.61
N SER A 35 3.55 -11.07 -27.49
CA SER A 35 2.87 -11.86 -28.53
C SER A 35 2.12 -13.06 -27.92
N TYR A 36 1.04 -13.47 -28.58
CA TYR A 36 0.29 -14.68 -28.19
C TYR A 36 1.18 -15.93 -28.12
N GLN A 37 2.12 -16.06 -29.07
CA GLN A 37 3.06 -17.18 -29.08
C GLN A 37 4.03 -17.15 -27.90
N ALA A 38 4.50 -15.96 -27.49
CA ALA A 38 5.33 -15.82 -26.30
C ALA A 38 4.57 -16.28 -25.05
N ALA A 39 3.31 -15.85 -24.89
CA ALA A 39 2.45 -16.29 -23.78
C ALA A 39 2.29 -17.83 -23.76
N LYS A 40 2.04 -18.47 -24.92
CA LYS A 40 1.97 -19.94 -25.01
C LYS A 40 3.29 -20.61 -24.65
N ASN A 41 4.42 -20.06 -25.09
CA ASN A 41 5.74 -20.61 -24.76
C ASN A 41 5.99 -20.58 -23.25
N TYR A 42 5.60 -19.51 -22.56
CA TYR A 42 5.77 -19.39 -21.11
C TYR A 42 4.83 -20.32 -20.35
N LEU A 43 3.58 -20.47 -20.82
CA LEU A 43 2.66 -21.49 -20.31
C LEU A 43 3.15 -22.93 -20.56
N ASN A 44 4.10 -23.14 -21.46
CA ASN A 44 4.75 -24.42 -21.72
C ASN A 44 6.11 -24.57 -20.98
N GLY A 45 6.41 -23.67 -20.05
CA GLY A 45 7.59 -23.74 -19.20
C GLY A 45 8.86 -23.12 -19.79
N ARG A 46 8.77 -22.38 -20.91
CA ARG A 46 9.92 -21.59 -21.39
C ARG A 46 10.09 -20.37 -20.48
N LEU A 47 11.33 -20.06 -20.10
CA LEU A 47 11.61 -18.86 -19.32
C LEU A 47 11.49 -17.58 -20.17
N PRO A 48 10.91 -16.49 -19.63
CA PRO A 48 10.86 -15.20 -20.29
C PRO A 48 12.24 -14.55 -20.36
N GLU A 49 12.43 -13.69 -21.35
CA GLU A 49 13.59 -12.82 -21.43
C GLU A 49 13.48 -11.65 -20.45
N SER A 50 14.61 -10.99 -20.16
CA SER A 50 14.69 -9.91 -19.17
C SER A 50 13.67 -8.79 -19.40
N LYS A 51 13.42 -8.42 -20.66
CA LYS A 51 12.42 -7.40 -21.01
C LYS A 51 11.00 -7.77 -20.57
N VAL A 52 10.64 -9.04 -20.67
CA VAL A 52 9.32 -9.53 -20.23
C VAL A 52 9.29 -9.67 -18.70
N LEU A 53 10.38 -10.08 -18.07
CA LEU A 53 10.49 -10.13 -16.60
C LEU A 53 10.28 -8.75 -15.98
N ILE A 54 10.88 -7.70 -16.55
CA ILE A 54 10.67 -6.31 -16.11
C ILE A 54 9.18 -5.95 -16.18
N ARG A 55 8.51 -6.24 -17.30
CA ARG A 55 7.07 -5.97 -17.43
C ARG A 55 6.21 -6.74 -16.42
N ILE A 56 6.59 -7.97 -16.09
CA ILE A 56 5.89 -8.75 -15.06
C ILE A 56 6.04 -8.06 -13.69
N ALA A 57 7.24 -7.59 -13.35
CA ALA A 57 7.48 -6.87 -12.09
C ALA A 57 6.76 -5.51 -12.05
N GLU A 58 6.64 -4.81 -13.17
CA GLU A 58 5.90 -3.54 -13.25
C GLU A 58 4.38 -3.73 -13.15
N LYS A 59 3.85 -4.82 -13.69
CA LYS A 59 2.41 -5.08 -13.77
C LYS A 59 1.86 -5.83 -12.56
N THR A 60 2.72 -6.58 -11.86
CA THR A 60 2.31 -7.50 -10.79
C THR A 60 3.12 -7.23 -9.53
N PRO A 61 2.53 -7.36 -8.34
CA PRO A 61 3.28 -7.21 -7.09
C PRO A 61 4.13 -8.44 -6.75
N CYS A 62 4.53 -9.25 -7.74
CA CYS A 62 5.19 -10.53 -7.52
C CYS A 62 6.71 -10.40 -7.50
N SER A 63 7.36 -11.15 -6.61
CA SER A 63 8.81 -11.33 -6.60
C SER A 63 9.25 -12.12 -7.83
N LEU A 64 10.17 -11.54 -8.63
CA LEU A 64 10.79 -12.26 -9.74
C LEU A 64 11.65 -13.42 -9.27
N HIS A 65 12.27 -13.29 -8.09
CA HIS A 65 13.03 -14.38 -7.50
C HIS A 65 12.11 -15.58 -7.24
N TRP A 66 11.01 -15.36 -6.53
CA TRP A 66 10.02 -16.41 -6.28
C TRP A 66 9.45 -17.00 -7.58
N LEU A 67 9.14 -16.17 -8.58
CA LEU A 67 8.64 -16.66 -9.86
C LEU A 67 9.62 -17.63 -10.54
N LEU A 68 10.92 -17.32 -10.52
CA LEU A 68 11.94 -18.10 -11.21
C LEU A 68 12.39 -19.32 -10.39
N THR A 69 12.67 -19.15 -9.11
CA THR A 69 13.25 -20.20 -8.25
C THR A 69 12.21 -20.97 -7.45
N GLY A 70 11.08 -20.34 -7.13
CA GLY A 70 10.10 -20.86 -6.18
C GLY A 70 10.44 -20.59 -4.72
N GLU A 71 11.54 -19.87 -4.46
CA GLU A 71 12.04 -19.59 -3.12
C GLU A 71 11.64 -18.17 -2.66
N GLY A 72 11.52 -17.99 -1.36
CA GLY A 72 11.17 -16.70 -0.75
C GLY A 72 9.68 -16.34 -0.84
N GLU A 73 9.38 -15.06 -0.66
CA GLU A 73 8.01 -14.56 -0.63
C GLU A 73 7.48 -14.32 -2.05
N LYS A 74 6.22 -14.74 -2.27
CA LYS A 74 5.54 -14.54 -3.56
C LYS A 74 5.34 -13.06 -3.87
N TYR A 75 4.87 -12.30 -2.89
CA TYR A 75 4.54 -10.89 -3.07
C TYR A 75 5.65 -10.04 -2.47
N VAL A 76 6.13 -9.06 -3.23
CA VAL A 76 7.00 -8.04 -2.67
C VAL A 76 6.08 -7.03 -2.00
N ASP A 77 6.28 -6.77 -0.73
CA ASP A 77 5.55 -5.71 -0.05
C ASP A 77 6.03 -4.39 -0.63
N PHE A 78 5.29 -3.83 -1.58
CA PHE A 78 5.46 -2.46 -2.02
C PHE A 78 4.90 -1.55 -0.93
N LYS A 79 5.48 -1.61 0.28
CA LYS A 79 5.74 -0.38 1.00
C LYS A 79 6.72 0.39 0.13
N SER A 80 6.19 1.00 -0.94
CA SER A 80 6.68 2.29 -1.35
C SER A 80 6.83 3.04 -0.03
N LYS A 81 8.06 3.47 0.28
CA LYS A 81 8.21 4.50 1.30
C LYS A 81 7.14 5.51 0.94
N SER A 82 6.14 5.65 1.81
CA SER A 82 4.99 6.49 1.46
C SER A 82 5.58 7.83 1.07
N GLU A 83 4.93 8.58 0.18
CA GLU A 83 5.41 9.92 -0.17
C GLU A 83 5.76 10.73 1.09
N ALA A 84 5.04 10.50 2.19
CA ALA A 84 5.35 11.00 3.53
C ALA A 84 6.66 10.49 4.15
N GLU A 85 7.08 9.23 3.98
CA GLU A 85 8.39 8.72 4.45
C GLU A 85 9.56 9.25 3.60
N LEU A 86 9.36 9.40 2.30
CA LEU A 86 10.34 10.03 1.40
C LEU A 86 10.50 11.52 1.74
N LEU A 87 9.38 12.24 1.90
CA LEU A 87 9.37 13.64 2.34
C LEU A 87 9.95 13.77 3.76
N ALA A 88 9.64 12.87 4.70
CA ALA A 88 10.21 12.89 6.04
C ALA A 88 11.74 12.74 6.04
N THR A 89 12.27 11.89 5.15
CA THR A 89 13.72 11.72 4.99
C THR A 89 14.36 13.01 4.44
N VAL A 90 13.75 13.60 3.40
CA VAL A 90 14.26 14.85 2.78
C VAL A 90 14.13 16.03 3.74
N LEU A 91 13.02 16.16 4.47
CA LEU A 91 12.80 17.20 5.47
C LEU A 91 13.77 17.06 6.65
N SER A 92 14.09 15.83 7.06
CA SER A 92 15.07 15.57 8.11
C SER A 92 16.50 15.94 7.68
N ASP A 93 16.86 15.74 6.40
CA ASP A 93 18.15 16.14 5.85
C ASP A 93 18.25 17.67 5.64
N LEU A 94 17.15 18.33 5.30
CA LEU A 94 17.10 19.77 5.07
C LEU A 94 16.97 20.59 6.38
N ALA A 95 16.45 19.97 7.44
CA ALA A 95 16.42 20.54 8.77
C ALA A 95 17.82 20.51 9.39
N ASP A 96 18.69 21.43 8.96
CA ASP A 96 19.95 21.67 9.65
C ASP A 96 19.61 22.00 11.12
N THR A 97 20.07 21.16 12.04
CA THR A 97 19.80 21.27 13.48
C THR A 97 20.17 22.64 14.05
N LYS A 98 21.06 23.36 13.36
CA LYS A 98 21.42 24.76 13.64
C LYS A 98 20.29 25.74 13.36
N THR A 99 19.52 25.55 12.29
CA THR A 99 18.41 26.41 11.90
C THR A 99 17.24 26.23 12.86
N LEU A 100 16.89 24.99 13.20
CA LEU A 100 15.87 24.69 14.19
C LEU A 100 16.22 25.24 15.58
N ARG A 101 17.49 25.12 15.99
CA ARG A 101 17.96 25.69 17.26
C ARG A 101 17.80 27.21 17.31
N LYS A 102 18.20 27.91 16.25
CA LYS A 102 18.06 29.38 16.17
C LYS A 102 16.60 29.82 16.14
N MET A 103 15.73 29.10 15.44
CA MET A 103 14.29 29.40 15.46
C MET A 103 13.69 29.20 16.86
N PHE A 104 14.10 28.15 17.57
CA PHE A 104 13.66 27.90 18.94
C PHE A 104 14.14 28.98 19.92
N GLU A 105 15.36 29.48 19.73
CA GLU A 105 15.93 30.59 20.50
C GLU A 105 15.14 31.90 20.30
N VAL A 106 14.86 32.27 19.04
CA VAL A 106 14.06 33.47 18.69
C VAL A 106 12.62 33.38 19.23
N LEU A 107 11.97 32.21 19.15
CA LEU A 107 10.62 32.03 19.67
C LEU A 107 10.56 32.06 21.21
N SER A 108 11.64 31.66 21.89
CA SER A 108 11.73 31.70 23.35
C SER A 108 11.89 33.12 23.87
N GLU A 109 12.61 34.00 23.16
CA GLU A 109 12.74 35.41 23.52
C GLU A 109 11.41 36.18 23.45
N GLU A 110 10.54 35.83 22.50
CA GLU A 110 9.24 36.48 22.33
C GLU A 110 8.26 36.12 23.47
N GLN A 111 8.33 34.88 23.99
CA GLN A 111 7.53 34.45 25.14
C GLN A 111 7.93 35.16 26.45
N ILE A 112 9.23 35.46 26.62
CA ILE A 112 9.74 36.21 27.78
C ILE A 112 9.26 37.68 27.74
N ARG A 113 9.19 38.28 26.54
CA ARG A 113 8.64 39.64 26.34
C ARG A 113 7.15 39.72 26.66
N LEU A 114 6.36 38.72 26.24
CA LEU A 114 4.93 38.66 26.53
C LEU A 114 4.63 38.36 28.01
N ALA A 115 5.48 37.58 28.69
CA ALA A 115 5.34 37.30 30.12
C ALA A 115 5.75 38.49 31.02
N SER A 116 6.66 39.36 30.55
CA SER A 116 7.16 40.50 31.32
C SER A 116 6.30 41.78 31.21
N GLY A 117 5.28 41.79 30.33
CA GLY A 117 4.42 42.96 30.08
C GLY A 117 3.03 42.93 30.74
N ARG A 118 2.78 42.04 31.72
CA ARG A 118 1.46 41.91 32.36
C ARG A 118 1.51 42.12 33.87
N VAL A 119 1.82 43.34 34.27
CA VAL A 119 1.37 43.94 35.54
C VAL A 119 0.79 45.29 35.09
N GLU A 120 -0.53 45.41 34.95
CA GLU A 120 -1.41 45.96 35.99
C GLU A 120 -2.89 45.59 35.74
N GLU A 121 -3.57 45.27 36.85
CA GLU A 121 -4.99 45.43 37.20
C GLU A 121 -6.15 45.11 36.20
N SER A 122 -6.96 44.10 36.55
CA SER A 122 -8.18 44.33 37.36
C SER A 122 -9.22 43.20 37.25
N SER A 123 -9.75 42.86 38.43
CA SER A 123 -11.11 42.37 38.71
C SER A 123 -11.61 41.04 38.10
N ALA A 124 -11.71 40.06 39.00
CA ALA A 124 -12.84 39.15 39.19
C ALA A 124 -13.57 38.62 37.93
N SER A 125 -13.12 37.46 37.44
CA SER A 125 -14.06 36.51 36.83
C SER A 125 -13.54 35.09 37.00
N SER A 126 -14.23 34.31 37.83
CA SER A 126 -13.92 32.91 38.11
C SER A 126 -13.81 32.10 36.81
N PRO A 127 -12.81 31.22 36.67
CA PRO A 127 -12.72 30.36 35.49
C PRO A 127 -13.91 29.39 35.46
N ARG A 128 -14.80 29.57 34.46
CA ARG A 128 -15.85 28.58 34.17
C ARG A 128 -15.20 27.34 33.58
N ILE A 129 -15.08 26.30 34.40
CA ILE A 129 -14.73 24.95 33.96
C ILE A 129 -15.85 24.45 33.06
N LEU A 130 -15.60 24.37 31.75
CA LEU A 130 -16.48 23.67 30.81
C LEU A 130 -16.31 22.17 31.02
N LYS A 131 -17.22 21.56 31.79
CA LYS A 131 -17.39 20.11 31.83
C LYS A 131 -17.94 19.66 30.48
N ILE A 132 -17.08 19.15 29.61
CA ILE A 132 -17.49 18.45 28.39
C ILE A 132 -18.25 17.18 28.83
N ARG A 133 -19.57 17.16 28.64
CA ARG A 133 -20.39 15.96 28.86
C ARG A 133 -20.13 14.97 27.72
N LYS A 134 -19.92 13.71 28.10
CA LYS A 134 -19.56 12.62 27.19
C LYS A 134 -20.80 11.79 26.84
N ASP A 135 -21.85 12.46 26.38
CA ASP A 135 -23.10 11.82 25.99
C ASP A 135 -23.50 12.46 24.65
N THR A 136 -23.40 11.80 23.49
CA THR A 136 -24.48 10.97 22.99
C THR A 136 -23.99 10.31 21.68
N ILE A 137 -23.80 9.00 21.66
CA ILE A 137 -23.75 8.21 20.43
C ILE A 137 -25.15 7.62 20.27
N HIS A 138 -25.92 8.14 19.31
CA HIS A 138 -27.13 7.46 18.86
C HIS A 138 -26.72 6.38 17.86
N GLU A 139 -26.73 5.13 18.33
CA GLU A 139 -26.71 3.93 17.52
C GLU A 139 -28.17 3.63 17.12
N GLU A 140 -28.56 4.01 15.91
CA GLU A 140 -29.87 3.64 15.37
C GLU A 140 -29.77 2.25 14.75
N LYS A 141 -30.40 1.29 15.44
CA LYS A 141 -30.58 -0.09 14.99
C LYS A 141 -31.66 -0.19 13.92
N LYS A 142 -31.34 -0.99 12.89
CA LYS A 142 -32.19 -2.05 12.33
C LYS A 142 -33.40 -1.63 11.48
N SER A 143 -33.30 -1.88 10.17
CA SER A 143 -34.44 -2.40 9.40
C SER A 143 -33.99 -3.56 8.50
N GLU A 144 -34.46 -4.75 8.88
CA GLU A 144 -34.52 -5.93 8.05
C GLU A 144 -35.46 -5.66 6.87
N SER A 145 -35.08 -6.10 5.67
CA SER A 145 -36.05 -6.43 4.62
C SER A 145 -35.53 -7.62 3.82
N HIS A 146 -35.89 -8.77 4.38
CA HIS A 146 -35.88 -10.09 3.80
C HIS A 146 -36.75 -10.10 2.52
N SER A 147 -36.22 -10.53 1.38
CA SER A 147 -37.05 -11.03 0.27
C SER A 147 -36.31 -12.13 -0.47
N PHE A 148 -36.42 -13.34 0.09
CA PHE A 148 -36.30 -14.57 -0.67
C PHE A 148 -37.60 -14.77 -1.46
N ARG A 149 -37.48 -14.89 -2.78
CA ARG A 149 -38.52 -15.55 -3.59
C ARG A 149 -37.87 -16.55 -4.53
N THR A 150 -37.87 -17.80 -4.10
CA THR A 150 -37.71 -19.00 -4.92
C THR A 150 -39.08 -19.49 -5.37
N SER A 151 -39.28 -19.68 -6.68
CA SER A 151 -40.05 -20.78 -7.30
C SER A 151 -40.11 -20.54 -8.82
N LYS A 152 -39.53 -21.42 -9.66
CA LYS A 152 -40.14 -22.64 -10.22
C LYS A 152 -41.41 -22.39 -11.05
N LYS A 153 -41.32 -22.66 -12.37
CA LYS A 153 -42.02 -23.75 -13.11
C LYS A 153 -42.69 -23.31 -14.44
N SER A 154 -42.57 -24.20 -15.44
CA SER A 154 -43.34 -24.33 -16.69
C SER A 154 -43.08 -23.25 -17.75
N ARG A 155 -42.66 -23.59 -18.98
CA ARG A 155 -43.21 -24.58 -19.91
C ARG A 155 -42.12 -25.10 -20.85
#